data_AF-A0A383WEH7-F1
#
_entry.id   AF-A0A383WEH7-F1
#
_cell.length_a   1.000
_cell.length_b   1.000
_cell.length_c   1.000
_cell.angle_alpha   90.00
_cell.angle_beta   90.00
_cell.angle_gamma   90.00
#
_symmetry.space_group_name_H-M   'P 1'
#
loop_
_entity.id
_entity.type
_entity.pdbx_description
1 polymer ?
#
loop_
_entity_poly.entity_id
_entity_poly.type
_entity_poly.pdbx_seq_one_letter_code
_entity_poly.pdbx_strand_id
1 'polypeptide(L)'
;MASRLAQVAAEATARPGLFGGKARAFYLEVCRCVPFIHKAMRLEELVSVREIRAVIKERFLEFKDVTDPRVIDMLIFKGREELEVYLTLHKQRHHAISEYLDPILSKKMAFPKPPSSNSAFLDQFLSGNYISPTAK
;
A
#
# COMPACT_ATOMS: atom_id res chain seq x y z
N MET A 1 -34.26 16.19 -13.54
CA MET A 1 -33.15 15.85 -14.45
C MET A 1 -31.85 15.94 -13.66
N ALA A 2 -30.98 14.94 -13.72
CA ALA A 2 -29.69 14.98 -13.01
C ALA A 2 -28.76 16.05 -13.62
N SER A 3 -27.93 16.69 -12.80
CA SER A 3 -26.99 17.72 -13.26
C SER A 3 -25.91 17.12 -14.17
N ARG A 4 -25.36 17.94 -15.09
CA ARG A 4 -24.29 17.54 -16.02
C ARG A 4 -23.06 16.99 -15.29
N LEU A 5 -22.76 17.52 -14.10
CA LEU A 5 -21.68 17.01 -13.24
C LEU A 5 -21.99 15.61 -12.68
N ALA A 6 -23.24 15.37 -12.28
CA ALA A 6 -23.67 14.05 -11.81
C ALA A 6 -23.62 13.00 -12.93
N GLN A 7 -23.97 13.37 -14.16
CA GLN A 7 -23.86 12.50 -15.33
C GLN A 7 -22.39 12.14 -15.65
N VAL A 8 -21.49 13.11 -15.63
CA VAL A 8 -20.04 12.89 -15.83
C VAL A 8 -19.44 12.02 -14.73
N ALA A 9 -19.90 12.18 -13.48
CA ALA A 9 -19.46 11.35 -12.37
C ALA A 9 -19.93 9.89 -12.52
N ALA A 10 -21.19 9.68 -12.94
CA ALA A 10 -21.74 8.35 -13.22
C ALA A 10 -21.02 7.66 -14.39
N GLU A 11 -20.71 8.38 -15.47
CA GLU A 11 -19.89 7.87 -16.57
C GLU A 11 -18.46 7.55 -16.14
N ALA A 12 -17.87 8.36 -15.26
CA ALA A 12 -16.52 8.11 -14.74
C ALA A 12 -16.46 6.85 -13.85
N THR A 13 -17.53 6.54 -13.11
CA THR A 13 -17.65 5.27 -12.37
C THR A 13 -17.84 4.06 -13.29
N ALA A 14 -18.41 4.26 -14.48
CA ALA A 14 -18.64 3.21 -15.48
C ALA A 14 -17.41 2.88 -16.36
N ARG A 15 -16.36 3.71 -16.33
CA ARG A 15 -15.14 3.47 -17.13
C ARG A 15 -14.24 2.41 -16.49
N PRO A 16 -13.70 1.46 -17.28
CA PRO A 16 -12.67 0.50 -16.84
C PRO A 16 -11.30 1.21 -16.74
N GLY A 17 -11.19 2.24 -15.89
CA GLY A 17 -9.90 2.83 -15.57
C GLY A 17 -9.05 1.90 -14.71
N LEU A 18 -7.77 2.25 -14.51
CA LEU A 18 -6.75 1.49 -13.75
C LEU A 18 -7.19 1.00 -12.34
N PHE A 19 -8.24 1.60 -11.77
CA PHE A 19 -8.87 1.25 -10.49
C PHE A 19 -10.41 1.35 -10.55
N GLY A 20 -11.01 1.22 -11.74
CA GLY A 20 -12.40 1.62 -12.05
C GLY A 20 -13.46 1.31 -10.98
N GLY A 21 -14.48 2.17 -10.90
CA GLY A 21 -15.60 1.99 -9.96
C GLY A 21 -15.24 2.24 -8.49
N LYS A 22 -15.65 1.31 -7.62
CA LYS A 22 -15.57 1.43 -6.15
C LYS A 22 -14.15 1.51 -5.61
N ALA A 23 -13.18 0.82 -6.21
CA ALA A 23 -11.79 0.80 -5.76
C ALA A 23 -11.12 2.17 -5.89
N ARG A 24 -11.38 2.91 -6.98
CA ARG A 24 -10.91 4.29 -7.15
C ARG A 24 -11.48 5.22 -6.09
N ALA A 25 -12.77 5.11 -5.79
CA ALA A 25 -13.41 5.93 -4.76
C ALA A 25 -12.75 5.69 -3.40
N PHE A 26 -12.52 4.42 -3.06
CA PHE A 26 -11.83 4.02 -1.83
C PHE A 26 -10.36 4.49 -1.80
N TYR A 27 -9.59 4.38 -2.89
CA TYR A 27 -8.23 4.92 -2.97
C TYR A 27 -8.17 6.43 -2.67
N LEU A 28 -9.10 7.20 -3.23
CA LEU A 28 -9.17 8.65 -2.99
C LEU A 28 -9.59 8.98 -1.55
N GLU A 29 -10.49 8.18 -0.97
CA GLU A 29 -10.87 8.26 0.44
C GLU A 29 -9.63 8.09 1.33
N VAL A 30 -8.89 6.99 1.17
CA VAL A 30 -7.65 6.72 1.90
C VAL A 30 -6.67 7.89 1.76
N CYS A 31 -6.42 8.37 0.53
CA CYS A 31 -5.47 9.47 0.28
C CYS A 31 -5.82 10.79 0.98
N ARG A 32 -7.11 11.04 1.27
CA ARG A 32 -7.58 12.20 2.05
C ARG A 32 -7.39 12.00 3.55
N CYS A 33 -7.43 10.76 4.03
CA CYS A 33 -7.17 10.40 5.43
C CYS A 33 -5.66 10.41 5.78
N VAL A 34 -4.77 10.16 4.81
CA VAL A 34 -3.31 10.08 5.04
C VAL A 34 -2.74 11.26 5.85
N PRO A 35 -3.03 12.54 5.53
CA PRO A 35 -2.46 13.66 6.30
C PRO A 35 -2.84 13.63 7.78
N PHE A 36 -4.05 13.17 8.11
CA PHE A 36 -4.49 13.02 9.49
C PHE A 36 -3.70 11.91 10.20
N ILE A 37 -3.62 10.72 9.59
CA ILE A 37 -2.87 9.58 10.16
C ILE A 37 -1.39 9.93 10.32
N HIS A 38 -0.80 10.59 9.32
CA HIS A 38 0.59 11.03 9.30
C HIS A 38 0.92 11.94 10.50
N LYS A 39 0.06 12.91 10.79
CA LYS A 39 0.21 13.80 11.93
C LYS A 39 -0.09 13.10 13.25
N ALA A 40 -1.20 12.36 13.33
CA ALA A 40 -1.64 11.69 14.56
C ALA A 40 -0.61 10.67 15.08
N MET A 41 0.06 9.96 14.17
CA MET A 41 1.12 8.99 14.52
C MET A 41 2.54 9.60 14.53
N ARG A 42 2.69 10.91 14.35
CA ARG A 42 3.99 11.62 14.32
C ARG A 42 4.97 11.04 13.29
N LEU A 43 4.49 10.73 12.09
CA LEU A 43 5.31 10.15 11.01
C LEU A 43 6.09 11.21 10.19
N GLU A 44 5.89 12.49 10.50
CA GLU A 44 6.49 13.66 9.82
C GLU A 44 8.03 13.63 9.79
N GLU A 45 8.66 13.04 10.82
CA GLU A 45 10.11 12.94 10.94
C GLU A 45 10.72 11.89 9.99
N LEU A 46 9.93 10.91 9.55
CA LEU A 46 10.41 9.72 8.84
C LEU A 46 10.14 9.80 7.33
N VAL A 47 8.92 10.20 6.99
CA VAL A 47 8.40 10.16 5.62
C VAL A 47 7.48 11.34 5.35
N SER A 48 7.41 11.76 4.09
CA SER A 48 6.44 12.76 3.65
C SER A 48 5.08 12.11 3.33
N VAL A 49 4.00 12.90 3.43
CA VAL A 49 2.65 12.48 2.97
C VAL A 49 2.67 11.97 1.52
N ARG A 50 3.52 12.55 0.67
CA ARG A 50 3.68 12.14 -0.72
C ARG A 50 4.24 10.72 -0.83
N GLU A 51 5.24 10.37 -0.03
CA GLU A 51 5.82 9.03 0.00
C GLU A 51 4.81 8.00 0.49
N ILE A 52 4.02 8.33 1.52
CA ILE A 52 2.96 7.44 2.02
C ILE A 52 1.90 7.19 0.94
N ARG A 53 1.46 8.24 0.23
CA ARG A 53 0.52 8.09 -0.89
C ARG A 53 1.09 7.24 -2.03
N ALA A 54 2.41 7.29 -2.26
CA ALA A 54 3.06 6.43 -3.26
C ALA A 54 3.02 4.96 -2.86
N VAL A 55 3.33 4.63 -1.59
CA VAL A 55 3.19 3.25 -1.08
C VAL A 55 1.76 2.76 -1.15
N ILE A 56 0.78 3.59 -0.77
CA ILE A 56 -0.63 3.22 -0.89
C ILE A 56 -0.98 2.94 -2.35
N LYS A 57 -0.52 3.75 -3.30
CA LYS A 57 -0.71 3.48 -4.73
C LYS A 57 -0.11 2.13 -5.13
N GLU A 58 1.09 1.81 -4.68
CA GLU A 58 1.74 0.51 -4.96
C GLU A 58 0.91 -0.66 -4.40
N ARG A 59 0.40 -0.55 -3.16
CA ARG A 59 -0.49 -1.56 -2.57
C ARG A 59 -1.78 -1.77 -3.35
N PHE A 60 -2.38 -0.70 -3.88
CA PHE A 60 -3.55 -0.85 -4.76
C PHE A 60 -3.17 -1.50 -6.10
N LEU A 61 -1.97 -1.25 -6.62
CA LEU A 61 -1.49 -1.84 -7.88
C LEU A 61 -1.12 -3.32 -7.75
N GLU A 62 -0.77 -3.82 -6.56
CA GLU A 62 -0.54 -5.24 -6.30
C GLU A 62 -1.76 -6.11 -6.64
N PHE A 63 -2.97 -5.56 -6.53
CA PHE A 63 -4.22 -6.25 -6.82
C PHE A 63 -4.85 -5.84 -8.16
N LYS A 64 -4.10 -5.17 -9.05
CA LYS A 64 -4.64 -4.67 -10.34
C LYS A 64 -5.20 -5.79 -11.24
N ASP A 65 -4.66 -7.00 -11.12
CA ASP A 65 -4.99 -8.13 -11.98
C ASP A 65 -6.23 -8.90 -11.48
N VAL A 66 -6.79 -8.51 -10.32
CA VAL A 66 -8.01 -9.11 -9.78
C VAL A 66 -9.22 -8.61 -10.56
N THR A 67 -9.90 -9.54 -11.24
CA THR A 67 -11.07 -9.23 -12.09
C THR A 67 -12.41 -9.59 -11.45
N ASP A 68 -12.43 -10.51 -10.48
CA ASP A 68 -13.67 -10.94 -9.83
C ASP A 68 -14.24 -9.82 -8.94
N PRO A 69 -15.45 -9.31 -9.22
CA PRO A 69 -16.06 -8.22 -8.45
C PRO A 69 -16.28 -8.57 -6.98
N ARG A 70 -16.51 -9.85 -6.63
CA ARG A 70 -16.71 -10.27 -5.23
C ARG A 70 -15.41 -10.17 -4.44
N VAL A 71 -14.30 -10.53 -5.07
CA VAL A 71 -12.96 -10.41 -4.48
C VAL A 71 -12.61 -8.94 -4.32
N ILE A 72 -12.92 -8.09 -5.32
CA ILE A 72 -12.70 -6.64 -5.24
C ILE A 72 -13.49 -6.04 -4.05
N ASP A 73 -14.78 -6.37 -3.93
CA ASP A 73 -15.60 -5.88 -2.81
C ASP A 73 -15.05 -6.35 -1.45
N MET A 74 -14.55 -7.58 -1.35
CA MET A 74 -13.91 -8.10 -0.14
C MET A 74 -12.57 -7.42 0.16
N LEU A 75 -11.75 -7.12 -0.85
CA LEU A 75 -10.50 -6.37 -0.68
C LEU A 75 -10.77 -4.94 -0.20
N ILE A 76 -11.80 -4.29 -0.74
CA ILE A 76 -12.23 -2.96 -0.29
C ILE A 76 -12.72 -3.02 1.16
N PHE A 77 -13.49 -4.06 1.53
CA PHE A 77 -13.93 -4.26 2.92
C PHE A 77 -12.75 -4.38 3.88
N LYS A 78 -11.79 -5.28 3.58
CA LYS A 78 -10.56 -5.44 4.38
C LYS A 78 -9.74 -4.15 4.46
N GLY A 79 -9.62 -3.43 3.35
CA GLY A 79 -8.91 -2.15 3.32
C GLY A 79 -9.58 -1.08 4.18
N ARG A 80 -10.92 -1.08 4.25
CA ARG A 80 -11.67 -0.14 5.12
C ARG A 80 -11.49 -0.45 6.59
N GLU A 81 -11.57 -1.72 6.96
CA GLU A 81 -11.30 -2.16 8.33
C GLU A 81 -9.88 -1.75 8.77
N GLU A 82 -8.90 -1.97 7.91
CA GLU A 82 -7.52 -1.55 8.15
C GLU A 82 -7.38 -0.02 8.28
N LEU A 83 -8.04 0.75 7.41
CA LEU A 83 -8.06 2.21 7.50
C LEU A 83 -8.69 2.70 8.82
N GLU A 84 -9.79 2.09 9.22
CA GLU A 84 -10.51 2.44 10.45
C GLU A 84 -9.63 2.23 11.68
N VAL A 85 -8.89 1.12 11.75
CA VAL A 85 -7.93 0.81 12.82
C VAL A 85 -6.85 1.90 12.95
N TYR A 86 -6.37 2.46 11.83
CA TYR A 86 -5.43 3.58 11.84
C TYR A 86 -6.08 4.92 12.19
N LEU A 87 -7.31 5.18 11.73
CA LEU A 87 -8.05 6.41 12.04
C LEU A 87 -8.44 6.51 13.51
N THR A 88 -8.81 5.39 14.11
CA THR A 88 -9.17 5.26 15.53
C THR A 88 -7.97 5.04 16.45
N LEU A 89 -6.75 4.99 15.88
CA LEU A 89 -5.49 4.82 16.60
C LEU A 89 -5.38 3.51 17.42
N HIS A 90 -6.08 2.45 17.00
CA HIS A 90 -5.92 1.12 17.60
C HIS A 90 -4.56 0.51 17.23
N LYS A 91 -4.06 0.77 16.02
CA LYS A 91 -2.66 0.50 15.67
C LYS A 91 -1.77 1.65 16.10
N GLN A 92 -0.56 1.32 16.52
CA GLN A 92 0.47 2.29 16.94
C GLN A 92 1.45 2.63 15.81
N ARG A 93 2.25 3.70 15.98
CA ARG A 93 3.26 4.18 15.02
C ARG A 93 4.16 3.06 14.47
N HIS A 94 4.59 2.12 15.31
CA HIS A 94 5.49 1.06 14.87
C HIS A 94 4.82 0.09 13.88
N HIS A 95 3.50 -0.14 13.96
CA HIS A 95 2.76 -0.94 12.98
C HIS A 95 2.77 -0.28 11.61
N ALA A 96 2.49 1.04 11.55
CA ALA A 96 2.56 1.79 10.30
C ALA A 96 3.94 1.70 9.66
N ILE A 97 4.99 1.79 10.50
CA ILE A 97 6.38 1.68 10.06
C ILE A 97 6.64 0.30 9.45
N SER A 98 6.43 -0.76 10.22
CA SER A 98 6.76 -2.13 9.80
C SER A 98 5.93 -2.63 8.62
N GLU A 99 4.64 -2.28 8.55
CA GLU A 99 3.73 -2.84 7.54
C GLU A 99 3.82 -2.10 6.20
N TYR A 100 4.06 -0.78 6.23
CA TYR A 100 3.95 0.07 5.04
C TYR A 100 5.21 0.89 4.73
N LEU A 101 5.96 1.34 5.73
CA LEU A 101 7.06 2.29 5.49
C LEU A 101 8.44 1.64 5.42
N ASP A 102 8.58 0.40 5.87
CA ASP A 102 9.83 -0.36 5.84
C ASP A 102 10.54 -0.34 4.47
N PRO A 103 9.86 -0.52 3.31
CA PRO A 103 10.53 -0.44 2.02
C PRO A 103 11.13 0.95 1.73
N ILE A 104 10.42 2.02 2.12
CA ILE A 104 10.91 3.39 1.95
C ILE A 104 12.12 3.63 2.86
N LEU A 105 11.99 3.27 4.13
CA LEU A 105 13.01 3.51 5.14
C LEU A 105 14.26 2.68 4.88
N SER A 106 14.10 1.41 4.51
CA SER A 106 15.20 0.54 4.09
C SER A 106 15.93 1.12 2.89
N LYS A 107 15.22 1.67 1.90
CA LYS A 107 15.83 2.33 0.75
C LYS A 107 16.61 3.60 1.12
N LYS A 108 16.13 4.38 2.11
CA LYS A 108 16.83 5.57 2.62
C LYS A 108 18.07 5.21 3.45
N MET A 109 18.01 4.11 4.19
CA MET A 109 19.10 3.63 5.06
C MET A 109 20.07 2.66 4.36
N ALA A 110 19.74 2.21 3.15
CA ALA A 110 20.57 1.27 2.41
C ALA A 110 21.92 1.91 2.05
N PHE A 111 22.98 1.39 2.66
CA PHE A 111 24.33 1.59 2.17
C PHE A 111 24.48 0.79 0.87
N PRO A 112 25.04 1.38 -0.21
CA PRO A 112 25.27 0.65 -1.44
C PRO A 112 26.20 -0.53 -1.14
N LYS A 113 25.65 -1.75 -1.17
CA LYS A 113 26.47 -2.95 -1.09
C LYS A 113 27.37 -2.97 -2.33
N PRO A 114 28.69 -3.16 -2.19
CA PRO A 114 29.56 -3.28 -3.35
C PRO A 114 29.02 -4.39 -4.26
N PRO A 115 29.09 -4.22 -5.60
CA PRO A 115 28.61 -5.24 -6.52
C PRO A 115 29.35 -6.53 -6.20
N SER A 116 28.59 -7.58 -5.86
CA SER A 116 29.18 -8.89 -5.66
C SER A 116 29.75 -9.37 -6.99
N SER A 117 30.94 -9.96 -6.94
CA SER A 117 31.57 -10.59 -8.12
C SER A 117 30.86 -11.88 -8.55
N ASN A 118 29.93 -12.36 -7.72
CA ASN A 118 29.27 -13.64 -7.87
C ASN A 118 27.94 -13.50 -8.62
N SER A 119 27.41 -14.62 -9.11
CA SER A 119 26.04 -14.64 -9.64
C SER A 119 25.01 -14.49 -8.51
N ALA A 120 23.84 -13.93 -8.83
CA ALA A 120 22.73 -13.78 -7.88
C ALA A 120 22.34 -15.12 -7.23
N PHE A 121 22.41 -16.22 -8.01
CA PHE A 121 22.18 -17.56 -7.51
C PHE A 121 23.25 -17.99 -6.49
N LEU A 122 24.54 -17.77 -6.75
CA LEU A 122 25.62 -18.19 -5.85
C LEU A 122 25.56 -17.42 -4.52
N ASP A 123 25.31 -16.12 -4.55
CA ASP A 123 25.13 -15.33 -3.33
C ASP A 123 23.91 -15.82 -2.51
N GLN A 124 22.81 -16.15 -3.19
CA GLN A 124 21.62 -16.73 -2.56
C GLN A 124 21.86 -18.15 -2.00
N PHE A 125 22.67 -18.95 -2.69
CA PHE A 125 23.09 -20.27 -2.22
C PHE A 125 23.99 -20.18 -0.99
N LEU A 126 25.00 -19.30 -1.01
CA LEU A 126 25.94 -19.10 0.09
C LEU A 126 25.28 -18.51 1.35
N SER A 127 24.23 -17.71 1.18
CA SER A 127 23.42 -17.18 2.30
C SER A 127 22.48 -18.21 2.93
N GLY A 128 22.34 -19.42 2.37
CA GLY A 128 21.68 -20.53 3.04
C GLY A 128 20.15 -20.46 3.09
N ASN A 129 19.49 -20.00 2.02
CA ASN A 129 18.04 -19.78 1.96
C ASN A 129 17.14 -21.05 1.90
N TYR A 130 17.63 -22.22 2.30
CA TYR A 130 16.74 -23.36 2.54
C TYR A 130 16.26 -23.31 3.99
N ILE A 131 14.94 -23.12 4.18
CA ILE A 131 14.30 -23.30 5.48
C ILE A 131 14.60 -24.74 5.93
N SER A 132 15.32 -24.91 7.04
CA SER A 132 15.49 -26.24 7.64
C SER A 132 14.10 -26.79 7.99
N PRO A 133 13.72 -28.01 7.54
CA PRO A 133 12.41 -28.59 7.82
C PRO A 133 12.19 -28.93 9.31
N THR A 134 13.15 -28.63 10.20
CA THR A 134 13.10 -28.96 11.64
C THR A 134 13.25 -27.75 12.56
N ALA A 135 12.70 -26.58 12.20
CA ALA A 135 12.47 -25.51 13.17
C ALA A 135 11.03 -25.61 13.69
N LYS A 136 10.88 -26.15 14.91
CA LYS A 136 9.63 -26.11 15.69
C LYS A 136 9.43 -24.74 16.30
#